data_AF-A0A146LLG4-F1
#
_entry.id   AF-A0A146LLG4-F1
#
_cell.length_a   1.000
_cell.length_b   1.000
_cell.length_c   1.000
_cell.angle_alpha   90.00
_cell.angle_beta   90.00
_cell.angle_gamma   90.00
#
_symmetry.space_group_name_H-M   'P 1'
#
loop_
_entity.id
_entity.type
_entity.pdbx_description
1 polymer ?
#
loop_
_entity_poly.entity_id
_entity_poly.type
_entity_poly.pdbx_seq_one_letter_code
_entity_poly.pdbx_strand_id
1 'polypeptide(L)'
;GKIFGHKVSGEGVMRQDVIGEGYVVSDLRFEEVNNSLQISSLELSLVVGSISVNVEGLNADGITVQQLEKLTEDYLLNFFNEAKREQSKMISALMKSQLNKSMAGYSTEQVIQWLREHTNGSTKTDFIQSFITKFSKVL
;
A
#
# COMPACT_ATOMS: atom_id res chain seq x y z
N GLY A 1 -25.03 -2.35 21.71
CA GLY A 1 -25.55 -2.27 20.32
C GLY A 1 -25.54 -3.66 19.71
N LYS A 2 -25.39 -3.77 18.38
CA LYS A 2 -25.15 -5.05 17.71
C LYS A 2 -23.92 -4.98 16.80
N ILE A 3 -23.12 -6.04 16.79
CA ILE A 3 -21.98 -6.23 15.86
C ILE A 3 -22.17 -7.60 15.20
N PHE A 4 -22.11 -7.67 13.87
CA PHE A 4 -22.42 -8.89 13.09
C PHE A 4 -23.72 -9.59 13.51
N GLY A 5 -24.73 -8.83 13.91
CA GLY A 5 -26.02 -9.36 14.39
C GLY A 5 -26.05 -9.80 15.86
N HIS A 6 -24.89 -9.92 16.52
CA HIS A 6 -24.76 -10.28 17.94
C HIS A 6 -24.98 -9.07 18.83
N LYS A 7 -25.76 -9.22 19.90
CA LYS A 7 -25.94 -8.15 20.89
C LYS A 7 -24.65 -8.01 21.68
N VAL A 8 -24.17 -6.78 21.79
CA VAL A 8 -22.94 -6.45 22.52
C VAL A 8 -23.19 -5.35 23.55
N SER A 9 -22.48 -5.44 24.67
CA SER A 9 -22.57 -4.50 25.79
C SER A 9 -21.22 -4.36 26.50
N GLY A 10 -21.01 -3.25 27.18
CA GLY A 10 -19.75 -2.92 27.85
C GLY A 10 -19.08 -1.68 27.27
N GLU A 11 -18.02 -1.27 27.94
CA GLU A 11 -17.13 -0.18 27.52
C GLU A 11 -15.73 -0.78 27.40
N GLY A 12 -15.13 -0.58 26.23
CA GLY A 12 -14.01 -1.39 25.81
C GLY A 12 -13.08 -0.69 24.83
N VAL A 13 -11.92 -1.28 24.59
CA VAL A 13 -10.91 -0.79 23.65
C VAL A 13 -10.77 -1.81 22.54
N MET A 14 -10.84 -1.33 21.29
CA MET A 14 -10.47 -2.12 20.11
C MET A 14 -9.08 -1.69 19.66
N ARG A 15 -8.19 -2.66 19.46
CA ARG A 15 -6.89 -2.49 18.82
C ARG A 15 -6.88 -3.26 17.51
N GLN A 16 -6.33 -2.64 16.48
CA GLN A 16 -6.19 -3.22 15.15
C GLN A 16 -4.73 -3.13 14.74
N ASP A 17 -4.14 -4.28 14.42
CA ASP A 17 -2.81 -4.38 13.84
C ASP A 17 -2.93 -4.83 12.38
N VAL A 18 -2.30 -4.08 11.48
CA VAL A 18 -2.21 -4.42 10.05
C VAL A 18 -0.78 -4.82 9.75
N ILE A 19 -0.58 -6.07 9.34
CA ILE A 19 0.74 -6.67 9.17
C ILE A 19 0.99 -6.93 7.68
N GLY A 20 2.16 -6.52 7.20
CA GLY A 20 2.57 -6.72 5.81
C GLY A 20 1.77 -5.89 4.81
N GLU A 21 1.31 -4.70 5.21
CA GLU A 21 0.69 -3.75 4.29
C GLU A 21 1.75 -3.04 3.44
N GLY A 22 1.47 -2.89 2.14
CA GLY A 22 2.32 -2.11 1.25
C GLY A 22 1.92 -2.20 -0.21
N TYR A 23 2.78 -1.70 -1.07
CA TYR A 23 2.62 -1.79 -2.52
C TYR A 23 3.76 -2.58 -3.14
N VAL A 24 3.42 -3.51 -4.02
CA VAL A 24 4.37 -4.25 -4.86
C VAL A 24 4.34 -3.68 -6.27
N VAL A 25 5.51 -3.43 -6.85
CA VAL A 25 5.64 -2.92 -8.22
C VAL A 25 5.59 -4.07 -9.23
N SER A 26 4.46 -4.25 -9.91
CA SER A 26 4.30 -5.28 -10.94
C SER A 26 4.89 -4.85 -12.28
N ASP A 27 4.69 -3.59 -12.68
CA ASP A 27 5.25 -3.03 -13.92
C ASP A 27 5.81 -1.62 -13.66
N LEU A 28 6.96 -1.33 -14.24
CA LEU A 28 7.59 -0.02 -14.21
C LEU A 28 8.41 0.13 -15.49
N ARG A 29 8.08 1.13 -16.30
CA ARG A 29 8.75 1.41 -17.56
C ARG A 29 9.00 2.90 -17.72
N PHE A 30 10.03 3.20 -18.47
CA PHE A 30 10.44 4.56 -18.79
C PHE A 30 10.42 4.79 -20.27
N GLU A 31 10.32 6.06 -20.62
CA GLU A 31 10.58 6.55 -21.95
C GLU A 31 11.27 7.90 -21.86
N GLU A 32 12.01 8.25 -22.90
CA GLU A 32 12.57 9.59 -23.02
C GLU A 32 11.55 10.51 -23.69
N VAL A 33 11.17 11.58 -23.00
CA VAL A 33 10.27 12.62 -23.52
C VAL A 33 10.97 13.96 -23.39
N ASN A 34 11.20 14.64 -24.52
CA ASN A 34 11.87 15.95 -24.56
C ASN A 34 13.23 15.96 -23.82
N ASN A 35 14.08 14.96 -24.08
CA ASN A 35 15.40 14.77 -23.46
C ASN A 35 15.37 14.56 -21.93
N SER A 36 14.22 14.12 -21.40
CA SER A 36 13.99 13.84 -19.99
C SER A 36 13.45 12.42 -19.80
N LEU A 37 13.97 11.70 -18.82
CA LEU A 37 13.47 10.37 -18.47
C LEU A 37 12.13 10.49 -17.73
N GLN A 38 11.08 9.86 -18.26
CA GLN A 38 9.73 9.89 -17.70
C GLN A 38 9.20 8.46 -17.51
N ILE A 39 8.34 8.26 -16.51
CA ILE A 39 7.63 6.98 -16.31
C ILE A 39 6.54 6.88 -17.38
N SER A 40 6.66 5.88 -18.26
CA SER A 40 5.67 5.55 -19.29
C SER A 40 4.63 4.57 -18.76
N SER A 41 5.01 3.67 -17.85
CA SER A 41 4.11 2.73 -17.18
C SER A 41 4.49 2.54 -15.72
N LEU A 42 3.47 2.50 -14.86
CA LEU A 42 3.59 2.13 -13.47
C LEU A 42 2.35 1.30 -13.11
N GLU A 43 2.58 0.10 -12.58
CA GLU A 43 1.56 -0.73 -11.97
C GLU A 43 2.00 -1.09 -10.56
N LEU A 44 1.13 -0.77 -9.61
CA LEU A 44 1.27 -1.13 -8.22
C LEU A 44 0.18 -2.15 -7.87
N SER A 45 0.50 -3.05 -6.96
CA SER A 45 -0.46 -3.96 -6.34
C SER A 45 -0.42 -3.77 -4.84
N LEU A 46 -1.52 -3.28 -4.28
CA LEU A 46 -1.71 -3.17 -2.84
C LEU A 46 -1.79 -4.58 -2.23
N VAL A 47 -0.98 -4.82 -1.21
CA VAL A 47 -0.90 -6.08 -0.48
C VAL A 47 -1.14 -5.86 1.01
N VAL A 48 -1.77 -6.82 1.66
CA VAL A 48 -1.86 -6.94 3.12
C VAL A 48 -1.58 -8.40 3.46
N GLY A 49 -0.78 -8.64 4.49
CA GLY A 49 -0.52 -9.99 4.98
C GLY A 49 -1.66 -10.48 5.86
N SER A 50 -1.85 -9.82 7.00
CA SER A 50 -2.93 -10.13 7.94
C SER A 50 -3.43 -8.89 8.67
N ILE A 51 -4.65 -9.00 9.18
CA ILE A 51 -5.26 -8.04 10.09
C ILE A 51 -5.56 -8.79 11.38
N SER A 52 -5.10 -8.25 12.50
CA SER A 52 -5.36 -8.78 13.83
C SER A 52 -6.22 -7.78 14.59
N VAL A 53 -7.29 -8.25 15.22
CA VAL A 53 -8.20 -7.41 16.01
C VAL A 53 -8.24 -7.93 17.43
N ASN A 54 -8.04 -7.04 18.39
CA ASN A 54 -8.18 -7.34 19.80
C ASN A 54 -9.21 -6.40 20.42
N VAL A 55 -10.14 -6.97 21.19
CA VAL A 55 -11.25 -6.28 21.81
C VAL A 55 -11.27 -6.60 23.31
N GLU A 56 -11.10 -5.57 24.12
CA GLU A 56 -11.18 -5.66 25.58
C GLU A 56 -12.46 -4.99 26.10
N GLY A 57 -12.99 -5.44 27.23
CA GLY A 57 -14.11 -4.78 27.95
C GLY A 57 -15.50 -4.94 27.33
N LEU A 58 -15.63 -5.73 26.27
CA LEU A 58 -16.90 -6.04 25.61
C LEU A 58 -17.41 -7.43 25.99
N ASN A 59 -18.72 -7.52 26.20
CA ASN A 59 -19.47 -8.77 26.31
C ASN A 59 -20.34 -8.94 25.07
N ALA A 60 -20.38 -10.16 24.53
CA ALA A 60 -21.17 -10.51 23.36
C ALA A 60 -22.11 -11.69 23.65
N ASP A 61 -23.37 -11.55 23.27
CA ASP A 61 -24.38 -12.59 23.45
C ASP A 61 -24.30 -13.62 22.32
N GLY A 62 -24.20 -14.90 22.70
CA GLY A 62 -24.24 -16.04 21.77
C GLY A 62 -22.96 -16.28 20.97
N ILE A 63 -21.88 -15.54 21.26
CA ILE A 63 -20.57 -15.67 20.64
C ILE A 63 -19.49 -15.25 21.65
N THR A 64 -18.29 -15.83 21.58
CA THR A 64 -17.17 -15.34 22.39
C THR A 64 -16.58 -14.06 21.79
N VAL A 65 -15.90 -13.26 22.59
CA VAL A 65 -15.20 -12.05 22.10
C VAL A 65 -14.15 -12.42 21.04
N GLN A 66 -13.45 -13.54 21.21
CA GLN A 66 -12.46 -14.03 20.24
C GLN A 66 -13.09 -14.40 18.89
N GLN A 67 -14.28 -15.00 18.91
CA GLN A 67 -15.01 -15.27 17.68
C GLN A 67 -15.50 -13.96 17.02
N LEU A 68 -15.86 -12.94 17.81
CA LEU A 68 -16.22 -11.61 17.31
C LEU A 68 -15.02 -10.88 16.69
N GLU A 69 -13.84 -10.95 17.33
CA GLU A 69 -12.57 -10.48 16.79
C GLU A 69 -12.31 -11.12 15.43
N LYS A 70 -12.43 -12.44 15.34
CA LYS A 70 -12.20 -13.17 14.09
C LYS A 70 -13.14 -12.76 12.96
N LEU A 71 -14.44 -12.59 13.26
CA LEU A 71 -15.40 -12.05 12.29
C LEU A 71 -15.02 -10.65 11.80
N THR A 72 -14.48 -9.83 12.70
CA THR A 72 -14.02 -8.47 12.36
C THR A 72 -12.79 -8.52 11.45
N GLU A 73 -11.80 -9.36 11.75
CA GLU A 73 -10.61 -9.57 10.91
C GLU A 73 -10.99 -10.02 9.50
N ASP A 74 -11.87 -11.03 9.39
CA ASP A 74 -12.30 -11.58 8.11
C ASP A 74 -13.09 -10.55 7.30
N TYR A 75 -13.94 -9.76 7.96
CA TYR A 75 -14.66 -8.65 7.32
C TYR A 75 -13.70 -7.58 6.78
N LEU A 76 -12.72 -7.16 7.58
CA LEU A 76 -11.73 -6.15 7.18
C LEU A 76 -10.86 -6.65 6.02
N LEU A 77 -10.44 -7.92 6.06
CA LEU A 77 -9.65 -8.53 5.00
C LEU A 77 -10.45 -8.65 3.71
N ASN A 78 -11.74 -8.99 3.78
CA ASN A 78 -12.60 -9.04 2.61
C ASN A 78 -12.81 -7.64 2.01
N PHE A 79 -13.11 -6.63 2.83
CA PHE A 79 -13.23 -5.25 2.40
C PHE A 79 -11.96 -4.75 1.70
N PHE A 80 -10.79 -5.06 2.28
CA PHE A 80 -9.51 -4.75 1.66
C PHE A 80 -9.36 -5.44 0.29
N ASN A 81 -9.67 -6.73 0.21
CA ASN A 81 -9.56 -7.49 -1.04
C ASN A 81 -10.48 -7.00 -2.16
N GLU A 82 -11.67 -6.51 -1.80
CA GLU A 82 -12.61 -5.90 -2.75
C GLU A 82 -12.07 -4.54 -3.25
N ALA A 83 -11.53 -3.72 -2.36
CA ALA A 83 -11.07 -2.38 -2.69
C ALA A 83 -9.66 -2.34 -3.33
N LYS A 84 -8.81 -3.34 -3.09
CA LYS A 84 -7.38 -3.26 -3.41
C LYS A 84 -7.09 -2.97 -4.88
N ARG A 85 -7.89 -3.51 -5.82
CA ARG A 85 -7.64 -3.34 -7.26
C ARG A 85 -7.81 -1.89 -7.69
N GLU A 86 -8.89 -1.24 -7.28
CA GLU A 86 -9.17 0.15 -7.65
C GLU A 86 -8.26 1.12 -6.89
N GLN A 87 -7.97 0.86 -5.61
CA GLN A 87 -6.98 1.63 -4.86
C GLN A 87 -5.59 1.56 -5.50
N SER A 88 -5.18 0.36 -5.93
CA SER A 88 -3.91 0.15 -6.62
C SER A 88 -3.79 0.98 -7.90
N LYS A 89 -4.82 0.99 -8.74
CA LYS A 89 -4.85 1.80 -9.96
C LYS A 89 -4.77 3.30 -9.66
N MET A 90 -5.57 3.77 -8.69
CA MET A 90 -5.62 5.17 -8.30
C MET A 90 -4.26 5.66 -7.78
N ILE A 91 -3.66 4.90 -6.87
CA ILE A 91 -2.36 5.24 -6.28
C ILE A 91 -1.25 5.14 -7.31
N SER A 92 -1.30 4.14 -8.20
CA SER A 92 -0.35 4.02 -9.31
C SER A 92 -0.39 5.25 -10.22
N ALA A 93 -1.59 5.69 -10.64
CA ALA A 93 -1.76 6.87 -11.48
C ALA A 93 -1.29 8.15 -10.78
N LEU A 94 -1.60 8.30 -9.48
CA LEU A 94 -1.15 9.43 -8.68
C LEU A 94 0.37 9.46 -8.58
N MET A 95 1.01 8.35 -8.21
CA MET A 95 2.46 8.25 -8.08
C MET A 95 3.16 8.52 -9.40
N LYS A 96 2.70 7.92 -10.51
CA LYS A 96 3.21 8.20 -11.85
C LYS A 96 3.16 9.70 -12.16
N SER A 97 2.01 10.34 -11.92
CA SER A 97 1.86 11.77 -12.19
C SER A 97 2.80 12.64 -11.34
N GLN A 98 2.91 12.37 -10.05
CA GLN A 98 3.77 13.15 -9.15
C GLN A 98 5.25 12.96 -9.46
N LEU A 99 5.68 11.73 -9.73
CA LEU A 99 7.06 11.46 -10.10
C LEU A 99 7.43 12.12 -11.43
N ASN A 100 6.59 12.01 -12.46
CA ASN A 100 6.83 12.67 -13.75
C ASN A 100 6.89 14.20 -13.59
N LYS A 101 6.05 14.79 -12.75
CA LYS A 101 6.15 16.23 -12.42
C LYS A 101 7.50 16.58 -11.79
N SER A 102 8.01 15.74 -10.88
CA SER A 102 9.31 15.94 -10.24
C SER A 102 10.50 15.74 -11.18
N MET A 103 10.36 14.87 -12.20
CA MET A 103 11.42 14.59 -13.18
C MET A 103 11.38 15.54 -14.39
N ALA A 104 10.25 16.21 -14.63
CA ALA A 104 10.06 17.09 -15.78
C ALA A 104 11.10 18.23 -15.80
N GLY A 105 11.74 18.40 -16.96
CA GLY A 105 12.74 19.45 -17.18
C GLY A 105 14.15 19.09 -16.71
N TYR A 106 14.34 17.96 -16.03
CA TYR A 106 15.65 17.38 -15.77
C TYR A 106 16.11 16.51 -16.94
N SER A 107 17.41 16.56 -17.24
CA SER A 107 18.02 15.60 -18.17
C SER A 107 17.94 14.19 -17.62
N THR A 108 18.08 13.19 -18.49
CA THR A 108 18.14 11.79 -18.09
C THR A 108 19.18 11.53 -16.98
N GLU A 109 20.36 12.13 -17.06
CA GLU A 109 21.42 12.00 -16.05
C GLU A 109 21.02 12.63 -14.72
N GLN A 110 20.37 13.79 -14.75
CA GLN A 110 19.88 14.46 -13.55
C GLN A 110 18.77 13.66 -12.86
N VAL A 111 17.88 13.05 -13.63
CA VAL A 111 16.87 12.12 -13.09
C VAL A 111 17.54 10.91 -12.45
N ILE A 112 18.51 10.28 -13.12
CA ILE A 112 19.29 9.14 -12.59
C ILE A 112 19.98 9.50 -11.27
N GLN A 113 20.58 10.69 -11.19
CA GLN A 113 21.25 11.16 -9.99
C GLN A 113 20.25 11.43 -8.85
N TRP A 114 19.14 12.12 -9.15
CA TRP A 114 18.06 12.38 -8.19
C TRP A 114 17.55 11.08 -7.57
N LEU A 115 17.34 10.05 -8.40
CA LEU A 115 16.93 8.73 -7.92
C LEU A 115 17.94 8.19 -6.91
N ARG A 116 19.23 8.08 -7.27
CA ARG A 116 20.30 7.56 -6.40
C ARG A 116 20.38 8.25 -5.03
N GLU A 117 20.14 9.55 -4.99
CA GLU A 117 20.16 10.34 -3.75
C GLU A 117 18.94 10.06 -2.87
N HIS A 118 17.78 9.78 -3.48
CA HIS A 118 16.51 9.57 -2.78
C HIS A 118 16.23 8.08 -2.45
N THR A 119 17.13 7.16 -2.81
CA THR A 119 16.99 5.70 -2.54
C THR A 119 17.71 5.22 -1.27
N ASN A 120 18.57 6.04 -0.68
CA ASN A 120 19.57 5.57 0.29
C ASN A 120 19.21 5.77 1.78
N GLY A 121 17.94 5.94 2.17
CA GLY A 121 17.71 6.32 3.57
C GLY A 121 16.35 6.22 4.25
N SER A 122 15.30 5.58 3.72
CA SER A 122 14.09 5.41 4.56
C SER A 122 13.18 4.28 4.08
N THR A 123 12.48 3.60 5.00
CA THR A 123 11.49 2.53 4.79
C THR A 123 10.36 2.81 3.78
N LYS A 124 10.31 4.00 3.17
CA LYS A 124 9.60 4.30 1.91
C LYS A 124 10.36 3.77 0.66
N THR A 125 11.42 3.00 0.89
CA THR A 125 12.49 2.57 -0.03
C THR A 125 12.08 1.54 -1.06
N ASP A 126 11.01 0.77 -0.88
CA ASP A 126 10.84 -0.44 -1.68
C ASP A 126 10.49 -0.14 -3.15
N PHE A 127 9.66 0.89 -3.39
CA PHE A 127 9.36 1.37 -4.75
C PHE A 127 10.63 1.91 -5.44
N ILE A 128 11.38 2.73 -4.72
CA ILE A 128 12.54 3.46 -5.22
C ILE A 128 13.77 2.51 -5.39
N GLN A 129 13.91 1.50 -4.55
CA GLN A 129 14.91 0.43 -4.70
C GLN A 129 14.55 -0.54 -5.83
N SER A 130 13.27 -0.90 -5.97
CA SER A 130 12.79 -1.68 -7.12
C SER A 130 12.98 -0.92 -8.44
N PHE A 131 12.76 0.40 -8.41
CA PHE A 131 13.07 1.32 -9.50
C PHE A 131 14.54 1.22 -9.93
N ILE A 132 15.49 1.40 -9.00
CA ILE A 132 16.93 1.31 -9.33
C ILE A 132 17.30 -0.06 -9.87
N THR A 133 16.83 -1.13 -9.24
CA THR A 133 17.20 -2.51 -9.58
C THR A 133 16.72 -2.93 -10.97
N LYS A 134 15.55 -2.43 -11.40
CA LYS A 134 15.05 -2.69 -12.75
C LYS A 134 15.77 -1.82 -13.79
N PHE A 135 16.04 -0.55 -13.47
CA PHE A 135 16.70 0.37 -14.40
C PHE A 135 18.16 -0.02 -14.67
N SER A 136 18.90 -0.47 -13.65
CA SER A 136 20.30 -0.90 -13.77
C SER A 136 20.52 -2.19 -14.56
N LYS A 137 19.45 -2.93 -14.89
CA LYS A 137 19.50 -4.14 -15.74
C LYS A 137 19.20 -3.87 -17.22
N VAL A 138 18.67 -2.69 -17.54
CA VAL A 138 18.26 -2.30 -18.91
C VAL A 138 19.34 -1.45 -19.59
N LEU A 139 20.28 -0.90 -18.82
CA LEU A 139 21.58 -0.40 -19.27
C LEU A 139 22.61 -1.54 -19.25
#